data_AF-A0A3B8P294-F1
#
_entry.id   AF-A0A3B8P294-F1
#
_cell.length_a   1.000
_cell.length_b   1.000
_cell.length_c   1.000
_cell.angle_alpha   90.00
_cell.angle_beta   90.00
_cell.angle_gamma   90.00
#
_symmetry.space_group_name_H-M   'P 1'
#
loop_
_entity.id
_entity.type
_entity.pdbx_description
1 polymer ?
#
loop_
_entity_poly.entity_id
_entity_poly.type
_entity_poly.pdbx_seq_one_letter_code
_entity_poly.pdbx_strand_id
1 'polypeptide(L)'
;STMLVDECNRLYGNHPGDDTTACVVRIRKREPMNILFGPPRNRDDCDRMMSLFFSKEGKHIVCGGTTSSIAAKYLGKPLRASLTFERSDVPPIAEIEGVDLVTEGVITINKVIEYAKDALGANELYEQWSIRRDGASMICRLLFEEATDINFFVGRAVNPAHQNPELPINFNIKMNLVKELSDCLRQMGKRIKVSYF
;
A
#
# COMPACT_ATOMS: atom_id res chain seq x y z
N SER A 1 -17.52 5.31 11.53
CA SER A 1 -18.15 5.87 12.75
C SER A 1 -18.92 7.14 12.43
N THR A 2 -18.43 7.97 11.50
CA THR A 2 -19.10 9.19 11.00
C THR A 2 -20.55 8.96 10.60
N MET A 3 -20.87 7.88 9.88
CA MET A 3 -22.25 7.57 9.48
C MET A 3 -23.29 7.64 10.62
N LEU A 4 -22.96 7.19 11.84
CA LEU A 4 -23.91 7.22 12.96
C LEU A 4 -24.17 8.65 13.45
N VAL A 5 -23.11 9.45 13.54
CA VAL A 5 -23.20 10.85 13.99
C VAL A 5 -23.80 11.72 12.88
N ASP A 6 -23.42 11.49 11.62
CA ASP A 6 -23.95 12.19 10.45
C ASP A 6 -25.45 11.94 10.29
N GLU A 7 -25.90 10.70 10.51
CA GLU A 7 -27.33 10.37 10.48
C GLU A 7 -28.09 11.05 11.63
N CYS A 8 -27.51 11.10 12.84
CA CYS A 8 -28.13 11.83 13.95
C CYS A 8 -28.19 13.33 13.66
N ASN A 9 -27.14 13.92 13.09
CA ASN A 9 -27.11 15.32 12.67
C ASN A 9 -28.15 15.62 11.58
N ARG A 10 -28.31 14.70 10.62
CA ARG A 10 -29.36 14.77 9.59
C ARG A 10 -30.76 14.74 10.21
N LEU A 11 -30.99 13.88 11.20
CA LEU A 11 -32.27 13.79 11.92
C LEU A 11 -32.56 15.06 12.76
N TYR A 12 -31.53 15.75 13.24
CA TYR A 12 -31.66 17.07 13.88
C TYR A 12 -31.77 18.23 12.89
N GLY A 13 -31.84 17.96 11.58
CA GLY A 13 -31.97 18.98 10.54
C GLY A 13 -30.73 19.86 10.40
N ASN A 14 -29.54 19.38 10.76
CA ASN A 14 -28.30 20.15 10.81
C ASN A 14 -28.37 21.37 11.74
N HIS A 15 -29.26 21.33 12.73
CA HIS A 15 -29.36 22.34 13.78
C HIS A 15 -28.99 21.73 15.13
N PRO A 16 -28.49 22.53 16.09
CA PRO A 16 -28.23 22.03 17.44
C PRO A 16 -29.49 21.38 18.03
N GLY A 17 -29.38 20.10 18.37
CA GLY A 17 -30.41 19.28 19.01
C GLY A 17 -29.95 18.83 20.39
N ASP A 18 -30.01 17.52 20.64
CA ASP A 18 -29.50 16.88 21.86
C ASP A 18 -28.06 16.33 21.66
N ASP A 19 -27.33 16.10 22.74
CA ASP A 19 -25.94 15.63 22.70
C ASP A 19 -25.88 14.18 22.19
N THR A 20 -25.19 13.97 21.06
CA THR A 20 -25.00 12.63 20.48
C THR A 20 -23.51 12.28 20.45
N THR A 21 -23.14 11.23 21.19
CA THR A 21 -21.78 10.69 21.19
C THR A 21 -21.78 9.25 20.71
N ALA A 22 -20.96 8.93 19.71
CA ALA A 22 -20.71 7.56 19.27
C ALA A 22 -19.28 7.15 19.60
N CYS A 23 -19.13 6.08 20.40
CA CYS A 23 -17.83 5.46 20.68
C CYS A 23 -17.78 4.07 20.04
N VAL A 24 -16.71 3.78 19.29
CA VAL A 24 -16.49 2.48 18.66
C VAL A 24 -15.19 1.88 19.17
N VAL A 25 -15.27 0.69 19.76
CA VAL A 25 -14.10 -0.09 20.20
C VAL A 25 -14.00 -1.35 19.34
N ARG A 26 -12.92 -1.49 18.58
CA ARG A 26 -12.65 -2.68 17.75
C ARG A 26 -11.44 -3.42 18.30
N ILE A 27 -11.67 -4.60 18.88
CA ILE A 27 -10.62 -5.54 19.29
C ILE A 27 -10.32 -6.46 18.12
N ARG A 28 -9.04 -6.59 17.76
CA ARG A 28 -8.60 -7.48 16.67
C ARG A 28 -7.25 -8.12 16.99
N LYS A 29 -6.98 -9.27 16.36
CA LYS A 29 -5.65 -9.89 16.36
C LYS A 29 -4.67 -9.01 15.56
N ARG A 30 -3.38 -9.21 15.80
CA ARG A 30 -2.36 -8.55 14.97
C ARG A 30 -2.38 -9.16 13.57
N GLU A 31 -2.34 -8.30 12.57
CA GLU A 31 -2.28 -8.63 11.17
C GLU A 31 -1.07 -7.92 10.56
N PRO A 32 0.12 -8.55 10.63
CA PRO A 32 1.32 -8.01 10.01
C PRO A 32 1.20 -7.99 8.49
N MET A 33 1.67 -6.93 7.86
CA MET A 33 1.81 -6.82 6.41
C MET A 33 3.25 -6.52 6.05
N ASN A 34 3.76 -7.17 5.00
CA ASN A 34 5.10 -6.98 4.49
C ASN A 34 5.00 -6.42 3.07
N ILE A 35 5.62 -5.27 2.81
CA ILE A 35 5.62 -4.63 1.50
C ILE A 35 7.04 -4.48 0.97
N LEU A 36 7.28 -5.06 -0.19
CA LEU A 36 8.56 -5.04 -0.89
C LEU A 36 8.49 -4.02 -2.03
N PHE A 37 9.30 -2.97 -1.95
CA PHE A 37 9.28 -1.87 -2.91
C PHE A 37 10.67 -1.60 -3.51
N GLY A 38 10.88 -2.14 -4.70
CA GLY A 38 12.11 -2.02 -5.47
C GLY A 38 13.19 -3.05 -5.08
N PRO A 39 14.12 -3.37 -6.00
CA PRO A 39 15.22 -4.28 -5.74
C PRO A 39 16.37 -3.61 -4.96
N PRO A 40 17.21 -4.40 -4.26
CA PRO A 40 18.32 -3.89 -3.47
C PRO A 40 19.35 -3.17 -4.36
N ARG A 41 20.12 -2.23 -3.78
CA ARG A 41 21.17 -1.52 -4.55
C ARG A 41 22.19 -2.47 -5.16
N ASN A 42 22.63 -3.47 -4.39
CA ASN A 42 23.52 -4.51 -4.88
C ASN A 42 22.70 -5.76 -5.26
N ARG A 43 22.97 -6.33 -6.43
CA ARG A 43 22.28 -7.54 -6.90
C ARG A 43 22.59 -8.76 -6.04
N ASP A 44 23.77 -8.82 -5.44
CA ASP A 44 24.15 -9.94 -4.57
C ASP A 44 23.33 -9.99 -3.28
N ASP A 45 22.66 -8.90 -2.91
CA ASP A 45 21.76 -8.84 -1.76
C ASP A 45 20.32 -9.30 -2.09
N CYS A 46 20.02 -9.70 -3.33
CA CYS A 46 18.66 -10.11 -3.72
C CYS A 46 18.16 -11.28 -2.86
N ASP A 47 18.92 -12.36 -2.75
CA ASP A 47 18.51 -13.55 -2.00
C ASP A 47 18.37 -13.25 -0.51
N ARG A 48 19.26 -12.42 0.04
CA ARG A 48 19.18 -11.95 1.43
C ARG A 48 17.90 -11.14 1.67
N MET A 49 17.58 -10.19 0.78
CA MET A 49 16.38 -9.36 0.89
C MET A 49 15.11 -10.20 0.76
N MET A 50 15.05 -11.13 -0.21
CA MET A 50 13.90 -12.02 -0.40
C MET A 50 13.73 -12.98 0.79
N SER A 51 14.82 -13.58 1.28
CA SER A 51 14.79 -14.44 2.46
C SER A 51 14.25 -13.71 3.69
N LEU A 52 14.73 -12.49 3.96
CA LEU A 52 14.22 -11.69 5.05
C LEU A 52 12.75 -11.29 4.85
N PHE A 53 12.35 -10.94 3.63
CA PHE A 53 10.97 -10.57 3.29
C PHE A 53 10.00 -11.75 3.53
N PHE A 54 10.25 -12.90 2.92
CA PHE A 54 9.38 -14.09 3.01
C PHE A 54 9.47 -14.83 4.35
N SER A 55 10.51 -14.57 5.16
CA SER A 55 10.58 -15.10 6.53
C SER A 55 9.63 -14.39 7.51
N LYS A 56 9.04 -13.25 7.12
CA LYS A 56 8.09 -12.54 7.97
C LYS A 56 6.73 -13.18 7.90
N GLU A 57 6.11 -13.33 9.07
CA GLU A 57 4.70 -13.67 9.16
C GLU A 57 3.84 -12.55 8.56
N GLY A 58 2.63 -12.90 8.14
CA GLY A 58 1.67 -11.97 7.56
C GLY A 58 1.64 -12.03 6.04
N LYS A 59 0.91 -11.08 5.45
CA LYS A 59 0.74 -11.04 3.99
C LYS A 59 1.93 -10.35 3.33
N HIS A 60 2.19 -10.72 2.09
CA HIS A 60 3.30 -10.26 1.27
C HIS A 60 2.79 -9.49 0.05
N ILE A 61 3.14 -8.21 -0.03
CA ILE A 61 2.84 -7.32 -1.15
C ILE A 61 4.15 -7.02 -1.88
N VAL A 62 4.21 -7.25 -3.19
CA VAL A 62 5.40 -6.98 -4.01
C VAL A 62 5.09 -5.90 -5.04
N CYS A 63 5.85 -4.80 -4.98
CA CYS A 63 5.66 -3.63 -5.82
C CYS A 63 6.84 -3.42 -6.78
N GLY A 64 6.55 -3.47 -8.08
CA GLY A 64 7.46 -3.12 -9.18
C GLY A 64 7.88 -4.31 -10.04
N GLY A 65 7.99 -4.11 -11.35
CA GLY A 65 8.23 -5.20 -12.32
C GLY A 65 9.56 -5.94 -12.14
N THR A 66 10.66 -5.23 -11.90
CA THR A 66 11.95 -5.88 -11.60
C THR A 66 11.90 -6.62 -10.27
N THR A 67 11.24 -6.03 -9.27
CA THR A 67 11.06 -6.60 -7.93
C THR A 67 10.27 -7.91 -7.99
N SER A 68 9.15 -7.92 -8.71
CA SER A 68 8.30 -9.10 -8.87
C SER A 68 8.99 -10.20 -9.65
N SER A 69 9.81 -9.86 -10.65
CA SER A 69 10.64 -10.83 -11.37
C SER A 69 11.67 -11.51 -10.46
N ILE A 70 12.29 -10.76 -9.55
CA ILE A 70 13.23 -11.31 -8.55
C ILE A 70 12.50 -12.20 -7.54
N ALA A 71 11.34 -11.77 -7.03
CA ALA A 71 10.51 -12.56 -6.12
C ALA A 71 10.05 -13.88 -6.76
N ALA A 72 9.56 -13.83 -8.00
CA ALA A 72 9.17 -15.01 -8.78
C ALA A 72 10.33 -16.00 -8.95
N LYS A 73 11.52 -15.50 -9.29
CA LYS A 73 12.74 -16.33 -9.40
C LYS A 73 13.11 -16.97 -8.06
N TYR A 74 13.08 -16.20 -6.96
CA TYR A 74 13.41 -16.69 -5.62
C TYR A 74 12.45 -17.79 -5.16
N LEU A 75 11.15 -17.64 -5.42
CA LEU A 75 10.13 -18.64 -5.08
C LEU A 75 10.11 -19.84 -6.03
N GLY A 76 10.76 -19.75 -7.19
CA GLY A 76 10.65 -20.77 -8.25
C GLY A 76 9.24 -20.85 -8.84
N LYS A 77 8.50 -19.73 -8.85
CA LYS A 77 7.09 -19.65 -9.28
C LYS A 77 6.94 -18.68 -10.45
N PRO A 78 6.05 -18.95 -11.42
CA PRO A 78 5.86 -18.06 -12.56
C PRO A 78 5.15 -16.76 -12.15
N LEU A 79 5.61 -15.63 -12.69
CA LEU A 79 4.90 -14.35 -12.65
C LEU A 79 3.83 -14.34 -13.76
N ARG A 80 2.57 -14.18 -13.40
CA ARG A 80 1.45 -14.14 -14.34
C ARG A 80 0.77 -12.78 -14.29
N ALA A 81 0.70 -12.09 -15.43
CA ALA A 81 -0.12 -10.88 -15.51
C ALA A 81 -1.61 -11.24 -15.33
N SER A 82 -2.35 -10.45 -14.56
CA SER A 82 -3.78 -10.67 -14.42
C SER A 82 -4.49 -10.37 -15.74
N LEU A 83 -5.41 -11.24 -16.12
CA LEU A 83 -6.30 -11.04 -17.28
C LEU A 83 -7.48 -10.10 -16.94
N THR A 84 -7.66 -9.77 -15.66
CA THR A 84 -8.73 -8.90 -15.19
C THR A 84 -8.24 -7.46 -15.22
N PHE A 85 -8.59 -6.75 -16.28
CA PHE A 85 -8.30 -5.32 -16.43
C PHE A 85 -9.49 -4.50 -15.95
N GLU A 86 -9.35 -3.82 -14.82
CA GLU A 86 -10.24 -2.69 -14.50
C GLU A 86 -9.82 -1.48 -15.35
N ARG A 87 -10.79 -0.77 -15.93
CA ARG A 87 -10.52 0.53 -16.55
C ARG A 87 -10.23 1.55 -15.44
N SER A 88 -8.96 1.65 -15.06
CA SER A 88 -8.43 2.61 -14.10
C SER A 88 -7.14 3.23 -14.65
N ASP A 89 -6.78 4.38 -14.09
CA ASP A 89 -5.47 5.04 -14.18
C ASP A 89 -4.33 4.24 -13.49
N VAL A 90 -4.67 3.20 -12.72
CA VAL A 90 -3.72 2.32 -12.05
C VAL A 90 -3.30 1.17 -12.96
N PRO A 91 -1.99 0.87 -13.08
CA PRO A 91 -1.49 -0.27 -13.85
C PRO A 91 -2.08 -1.62 -13.38
N PRO A 92 -2.13 -2.63 -14.26
CA PRO A 92 -2.66 -3.94 -13.92
C PRO A 92 -1.82 -4.64 -12.83
N ILE A 93 -2.48 -5.51 -12.08
CA ILE A 93 -1.83 -6.40 -11.10
C ILE A 93 -1.27 -7.65 -11.78
N ALA A 94 -0.45 -8.38 -11.02
CA ALA A 94 0.05 -9.69 -11.39
C ALA A 94 -0.09 -10.67 -10.21
N GLU A 95 0.19 -11.94 -10.48
CA GLU A 95 0.10 -13.03 -9.53
C GLU A 95 1.42 -13.81 -9.50
N ILE A 96 1.86 -14.15 -8.28
CA ILE A 96 2.93 -15.10 -8.00
C ILE A 96 2.44 -15.97 -6.86
N GLU A 97 2.51 -17.30 -7.00
CA GLU A 97 2.15 -18.21 -5.91
C GLU A 97 3.06 -17.95 -4.69
N GLY A 98 2.47 -17.72 -3.52
CA GLY A 98 3.19 -17.33 -2.30
C GLY A 98 3.31 -15.82 -2.07
N VAL A 99 2.72 -14.99 -2.93
CA VAL A 99 2.60 -13.53 -2.76
C VAL A 99 1.12 -13.14 -2.78
N ASP A 100 0.66 -12.40 -1.78
CA ASP A 100 -0.75 -12.01 -1.65
C ASP A 100 -1.17 -10.96 -2.69
N LEU A 101 -0.25 -10.07 -3.09
CA LEU A 101 -0.52 -9.05 -4.10
C LEU A 101 0.75 -8.63 -4.83
N VAL A 102 0.73 -8.63 -6.17
CA VAL A 102 1.80 -8.08 -7.00
C VAL A 102 1.27 -6.90 -7.81
N THR A 103 1.95 -5.77 -7.74
CA THR A 103 1.58 -4.53 -8.45
C THR A 103 2.77 -3.98 -9.25
N GLU A 104 2.54 -2.89 -9.98
CA GLU A 104 3.61 -1.95 -10.37
C GLU A 104 4.29 -1.40 -9.09
N GLY A 105 5.19 -0.43 -9.17
CA GLY A 105 5.77 0.24 -8.02
C GLY A 105 5.22 1.65 -7.85
N VAL A 106 5.88 2.58 -8.54
CA VAL A 106 5.81 4.01 -8.23
C VAL A 106 4.42 4.58 -8.49
N ILE A 107 3.77 4.21 -9.59
CA ILE A 107 2.47 4.75 -9.99
C ILE A 107 1.41 4.30 -8.99
N THR A 108 1.36 2.99 -8.68
CA THR A 108 0.41 2.43 -7.73
C THR A 108 0.59 3.01 -6.32
N ILE A 109 1.82 3.10 -5.82
CA ILE A 109 2.09 3.64 -4.47
C ILE A 109 1.74 5.13 -4.38
N ASN A 110 1.96 5.90 -5.45
CA ASN A 110 1.55 7.31 -5.47
C ASN A 110 0.02 7.44 -5.33
N LYS A 111 -0.75 6.60 -6.05
CA LYS A 111 -2.21 6.55 -5.89
C LYS A 111 -2.63 6.14 -4.47
N VAL A 112 -1.94 5.18 -3.86
CA VAL A 112 -2.18 4.80 -2.45
C VAL A 112 -1.95 5.97 -1.50
N ILE A 113 -0.96 6.82 -1.75
CA ILE A 113 -0.71 8.03 -0.94
C ILE A 113 -1.82 9.06 -1.11
N GLU A 114 -2.33 9.25 -2.34
CA GLU A 114 -3.51 10.10 -2.59
C GLU A 114 -4.69 9.64 -1.73
N TYR A 115 -5.00 8.34 -1.75
CA TYR A 115 -6.06 7.76 -0.91
C TYR A 115 -5.73 7.86 0.59
N ALA A 116 -4.48 7.70 0.99
CA ALA A 116 -4.08 7.79 2.40
C ALA A 116 -4.29 9.20 2.96
N LYS A 117 -3.97 10.24 2.18
CA LYS A 117 -4.17 11.64 2.56
C LYS A 117 -5.64 11.99 2.62
N ASP A 118 -6.42 11.56 1.63
CA ASP A 118 -7.87 11.74 1.64
C ASP A 118 -8.52 11.07 2.85
N ALA A 119 -8.15 9.82 3.16
CA ALA A 119 -8.66 9.08 4.32
C ALA A 119 -8.32 9.72 5.68
N LEU A 120 -7.23 10.49 5.76
CA LEU A 120 -6.87 11.29 6.95
C LEU A 120 -7.56 12.66 6.98
N GLY A 121 -8.09 13.11 5.84
CA GLY A 121 -8.80 14.37 5.65
C GLY A 121 -10.31 14.17 5.52
N ALA A 122 -10.86 14.52 4.36
CA ALA A 122 -12.31 14.51 4.10
C ALA A 122 -12.88 13.10 3.84
N ASN A 123 -12.02 12.13 3.51
CA ASN A 123 -12.37 10.73 3.24
C ASN A 123 -13.43 10.57 2.12
N GLU A 124 -13.35 11.43 1.09
CA GLU A 124 -14.30 11.45 -0.04
C GLU A 124 -14.07 10.30 -1.02
N LEU A 125 -12.84 9.78 -1.08
CA LEU A 125 -12.44 8.70 -2.00
C LEU A 125 -12.67 7.31 -1.42
N TYR A 126 -13.24 7.20 -0.21
CA TYR A 126 -13.49 5.93 0.47
C TYR A 126 -14.19 4.90 -0.42
N GLU A 127 -15.29 5.28 -1.09
CA GLU A 127 -16.04 4.37 -1.96
C GLU A 127 -15.23 3.89 -3.16
N GLN A 128 -14.26 4.69 -3.62
CA GLN A 128 -13.42 4.31 -4.75
C GLN A 128 -12.47 3.18 -4.36
N TRP A 129 -11.67 3.38 -3.32
CA TRP A 129 -10.63 2.41 -2.96
C TRP A 129 -11.17 1.22 -2.16
N SER A 130 -12.30 1.36 -1.46
CA SER A 130 -12.91 0.24 -0.73
C SER A 130 -13.59 -0.77 -1.65
N ILE A 131 -14.05 -0.38 -2.85
CA ILE A 131 -14.82 -1.24 -3.76
C ILE A 131 -14.00 -1.74 -4.96
N ARG A 132 -13.19 -0.88 -5.59
CA ARG A 132 -12.45 -1.24 -6.82
C ARG A 132 -11.41 -2.32 -6.59
N ARG A 133 -11.09 -3.11 -7.61
CA ARG A 133 -10.13 -4.22 -7.53
C ARG A 133 -8.78 -3.92 -8.21
N ASP A 134 -8.52 -2.67 -8.58
CA ASP A 134 -7.20 -2.22 -8.99
C ASP A 134 -6.16 -2.35 -7.86
N GLY A 135 -4.87 -2.34 -8.24
CA GLY A 135 -3.77 -2.57 -7.31
C GLY A 135 -3.66 -1.54 -6.18
N ALA A 136 -4.04 -0.28 -6.41
CA ALA A 136 -3.97 0.75 -5.37
C ALA A 136 -5.08 0.54 -4.35
N SER A 137 -6.30 0.27 -4.83
CA SER A 137 -7.47 -0.06 -4.00
C SER A 137 -7.24 -1.31 -3.15
N MET A 138 -6.63 -2.35 -3.73
CA MET A 138 -6.24 -3.56 -2.99
C MET A 138 -5.19 -3.28 -1.91
N ILE A 139 -4.17 -2.47 -2.19
CA ILE A 139 -3.19 -2.06 -1.17
C ILE A 139 -3.88 -1.25 -0.06
N CYS A 140 -4.81 -0.35 -0.38
CA CYS A 140 -5.52 0.45 0.60
C CYS A 140 -6.31 -0.43 1.58
N ARG A 141 -7.05 -1.43 1.11
CA ARG A 141 -7.75 -2.38 2.00
C ARG A 141 -6.77 -3.15 2.90
N LEU A 142 -5.68 -3.65 2.33
CA LEU A 142 -4.66 -4.38 3.10
C LEU A 142 -3.99 -3.49 4.17
N LEU A 143 -3.62 -2.25 3.83
CA LEU A 143 -2.85 -1.38 4.73
C LEU A 143 -3.71 -0.55 5.68
N PHE A 144 -4.84 -0.01 5.20
CA PHE A 144 -5.68 0.91 5.97
C PHE A 144 -6.65 0.13 6.86
N GLU A 145 -7.29 -0.92 6.34
CA GLU A 145 -8.33 -1.64 7.06
C GLU A 145 -7.78 -2.82 7.85
N GLU A 146 -6.98 -3.68 7.22
CA GLU A 146 -6.53 -4.95 7.81
C GLU A 146 -5.28 -4.76 8.69
N ALA A 147 -4.22 -4.16 8.15
CA ALA A 147 -2.92 -4.14 8.81
C ALA A 147 -2.94 -3.56 10.23
N THR A 148 -2.16 -4.15 11.14
CA THR A 148 -1.79 -3.56 12.44
C THR A 148 -0.32 -3.10 12.44
N ASP A 149 0.54 -3.94 11.90
CA ASP A 149 1.99 -3.75 11.84
C ASP A 149 2.40 -3.86 10.37
N ILE A 150 3.25 -2.95 9.89
CA ILE A 150 3.64 -2.90 8.48
C ILE A 150 5.17 -2.83 8.38
N ASN A 151 5.76 -3.80 7.69
CA ASN A 151 7.18 -3.85 7.41
C ASN A 151 7.45 -3.46 5.95
N PHE A 152 8.10 -2.32 5.76
CA PHE A 152 8.60 -1.89 4.46
C PHE A 152 10.00 -2.47 4.22
N PHE A 153 10.16 -3.15 3.09
CA PHE A 153 11.42 -3.64 2.55
C PHE A 153 11.72 -2.84 1.29
N VAL A 154 12.61 -1.86 1.41
CA VAL A 154 12.80 -0.83 0.39
C VAL A 154 14.15 -0.99 -0.26
N GLY A 155 14.15 -1.38 -1.53
CA GLY A 155 15.37 -1.49 -2.31
C GLY A 155 15.85 -0.13 -2.80
N ARG A 156 17.17 0.09 -2.82
CA ARG A 156 17.82 1.34 -3.22
C ARG A 156 18.42 1.32 -4.63
N ALA A 157 18.10 0.29 -5.43
CA ALA A 157 18.48 0.29 -6.84
C ALA A 157 17.96 1.55 -7.54
N VAL A 158 18.84 2.16 -8.34
CA VAL A 158 18.51 3.24 -9.28
C VAL A 158 17.85 2.62 -10.50
N ASN A 159 16.68 3.11 -10.89
CA ASN A 159 16.03 2.71 -12.13
C ASN A 159 16.46 3.68 -13.23
N PRO A 160 17.21 3.25 -14.27
CA PRO A 160 17.62 4.11 -15.39
C PRO A 160 16.44 4.75 -16.12
N ALA A 161 15.28 4.07 -16.18
CA ALA A 161 14.07 4.63 -16.80
C ALA A 161 13.46 5.81 -16.02
N HIS A 162 13.87 6.02 -14.77
CA HIS A 162 13.54 7.19 -13.94
C HIS A 162 14.76 8.13 -13.78
N GLN A 163 15.70 8.09 -14.73
CA GLN A 163 16.84 9.02 -14.78
C GLN A 163 16.76 9.98 -15.98
N ASN A 164 15.71 9.88 -16.81
CA ASN A 164 15.49 10.84 -17.88
C ASN A 164 15.14 12.21 -17.25
N PRO A 165 15.95 13.26 -17.48
CA PRO A 165 15.65 14.61 -16.98
C PRO A 165 14.33 15.19 -17.51
N GLU A 166 13.84 14.69 -18.65
CA GLU A 166 12.55 15.05 -19.24
C GLU A 166 11.36 14.28 -18.65
N LEU A 167 11.63 13.18 -17.93
CA LEU A 167 10.61 12.50 -17.16
C LEU A 167 10.53 13.14 -15.77
N PRO A 168 9.32 13.45 -15.25
CA PRO A 168 9.13 14.16 -13.98
C PRO A 168 9.57 13.36 -12.74
N ILE A 169 10.27 12.23 -12.90
CA ILE A 169 10.48 11.22 -11.87
C ILE A 169 11.94 11.20 -11.41
N ASN A 170 12.31 12.06 -10.46
CA ASN A 170 13.64 12.07 -9.83
C ASN A 170 13.81 10.87 -8.86
N PHE A 171 15.02 10.30 -8.75
CA PHE A 171 15.37 9.17 -7.88
C PHE A 171 14.95 9.33 -6.40
N ASN A 172 14.88 10.57 -5.91
CA ASN A 172 14.37 10.91 -4.58
C ASN A 172 12.90 10.51 -4.36
N ILE A 173 12.13 10.24 -5.42
CA ILE A 173 10.69 9.96 -5.31
C ILE A 173 10.42 8.67 -4.55
N LYS A 174 11.14 7.57 -4.81
CA LYS A 174 10.85 6.30 -4.11
C LYS A 174 11.00 6.43 -2.59
N MET A 175 12.07 7.08 -2.12
CA MET A 175 12.29 7.29 -0.69
C MET A 175 11.26 8.24 -0.10
N ASN A 176 10.90 9.29 -0.84
CA ASN A 176 9.86 10.24 -0.43
C ASN A 176 8.49 9.57 -0.34
N LEU A 177 8.11 8.74 -1.33
CA LEU A 177 6.85 7.98 -1.33
C LEU A 177 6.77 7.05 -0.11
N VAL A 178 7.85 6.31 0.19
CA VAL A 178 7.89 5.46 1.38
C VAL A 178 7.74 6.28 2.65
N LYS A 179 8.46 7.41 2.75
CA LYS A 179 8.39 8.29 3.92
C LYS A 179 6.96 8.82 4.11
N GLU A 180 6.39 9.38 3.06
CA GLU A 180 5.06 9.98 3.04
C GLU A 180 3.96 8.97 3.35
N LEU A 181 3.99 7.79 2.72
CA LEU A 181 3.05 6.72 3.02
C LEU A 181 3.22 6.22 4.47
N SER A 182 4.46 6.07 4.94
CA SER A 182 4.71 5.68 6.33
C SER A 182 4.15 6.70 7.32
N ASP A 183 4.27 7.99 7.03
CA ASP A 183 3.77 9.06 7.89
C ASP A 183 2.24 9.09 7.91
N CYS A 184 1.58 8.84 6.77
CA CYS A 184 0.13 8.68 6.73
C CYS A 184 -0.32 7.45 7.55
N LEU A 185 0.30 6.29 7.34
CA LEU A 185 -0.07 5.06 8.04
C LEU A 185 0.18 5.16 9.55
N ARG A 186 1.20 5.88 10.00
CA ARG A 186 1.41 6.15 11.44
C ARG A 186 0.27 6.97 12.04
N GLN A 187 -0.22 7.98 11.32
CA GLN A 187 -1.39 8.77 11.75
C GLN A 187 -2.66 7.90 11.81
N MET A 188 -2.77 6.89 10.95
CA MET A 188 -3.81 5.86 11.01
C MET A 188 -3.60 4.82 12.14
N GLY A 189 -2.64 5.04 13.04
CA GLY A 189 -2.37 4.17 14.20
C GLY A 189 -1.61 2.89 13.88
N LYS A 190 -1.00 2.77 12.69
CA LYS A 190 -0.22 1.59 12.28
C LYS A 190 1.20 1.64 12.83
N ARG A 191 1.75 0.47 13.17
CA ARG A 191 3.16 0.33 13.59
C ARG A 191 4.04 0.08 12.37
N ILE A 192 4.89 1.05 12.03
CA ILE A 192 5.70 0.99 10.80
C ILE A 192 7.17 0.70 11.12
N LYS A 193 7.74 -0.30 10.43
CA LYS A 193 9.19 -0.53 10.38
C LYS A 193 9.66 -0.45 8.93
N VAL A 194 10.75 0.28 8.68
CA VAL A 194 11.33 0.41 7.34
C VAL A 194 12.75 -0.14 7.35
N SER A 195 13.05 -1.03 6.41
CA SER A 195 14.37 -1.63 6.19
C SER A 195 14.83 -1.31 4.78
N TYR A 196 16.03 -0.73 4.65
CA TYR A 196 16.61 -0.34 3.37
C TYR A 196 17.67 -1.33 2.92
N PHE A 197 17.65 -1.66 1.62
CA PHE A 197 18.57 -2.61 0.99
C PHE A 197 19.31 -1.95 -0.17
#